data_AF-A0A2N3IHP0-F1
#
_entry.id   AF-A0A2N3IHP0-F1
#
_cell.length_a   1.000
_cell.length_b   1.000
_cell.length_c   1.000
_cell.angle_alpha   90.00
_cell.angle_beta   90.00
_cell.angle_gamma   90.00
#
_symmetry.space_group_name_H-M   'P 1'
#
loop_
_entity.id
_entity.type
_entity.pdbx_description
1 polymer ?
#
loop_
_entity_poly.entity_id
_entity_poly.type
_entity_poly.pdbx_seq_one_letter_code
_entity_poly.pdbx_strand_id
1 'polypeptide(L)'
;MIAAPYKIVTSKLIKSPLNYIGGKYKLLGQILPLFPKQISTFVDLFAGGCNVGLNVKAEKIICNDNLKFLVEMYQEFQKNSLTKILQYIENQINIFELSLTNEEGYKRLREYYNTHKNPLDLFVLVAFSFNHQIRFNNSHEFNNPFGRERSSFNDTMRANLIKFVRKIQALNVEFTCFDFEKFDFSHLTENDFVYCDPPYLISLGTYNDGKRGFTGWNETQEHKLLSILESLHQQNIRFALSNVLVHKGKKNEILQNWLNKNKHLKVNYLRTDYSNSNYQTLVRDKNASVEVLITNYEAEKPKTLFDFR
;
A
#
# COMPACT_ATOMS: atom_id res chain seq x y z
N MET A 1 -37.44 -15.80 10.36
CA MET A 1 -36.12 -15.23 10.69
C MET A 1 -35.09 -16.35 10.68
N ILE A 2 -34.09 -16.24 9.81
CA ILE A 2 -32.66 -16.61 9.96
C ILE A 2 -32.08 -16.35 8.56
N ALA A 3 -31.39 -15.22 8.40
CA ALA A 3 -30.63 -14.93 7.19
C ALA A 3 -29.33 -15.75 7.23
N ALA A 4 -29.12 -16.59 6.20
CA ALA A 4 -27.87 -17.30 6.01
C ALA A 4 -26.75 -16.32 5.61
N PRO A 5 -25.50 -16.51 6.06
CA PRO A 5 -24.41 -15.60 5.73
C PRO A 5 -23.97 -15.82 4.27
N TYR A 6 -23.89 -14.73 3.51
CA TYR A 6 -23.23 -14.70 2.21
C TYR A 6 -21.77 -15.13 2.37
N LYS A 7 -21.47 -16.39 2.02
CA LYS A 7 -20.09 -16.84 1.80
C LYS A 7 -19.62 -16.28 0.45
N ILE A 8 -18.95 -15.14 0.48
CA ILE A 8 -18.14 -14.69 -0.64
C ILE A 8 -16.96 -15.67 -0.77
N VAL A 9 -16.86 -16.28 -1.94
CA VAL A 9 -15.84 -17.25 -2.33
C VAL A 9 -14.46 -16.58 -2.21
N THR A 10 -13.70 -16.97 -1.18
CA THR A 10 -12.35 -16.43 -0.95
C THR A 10 -11.34 -17.19 -1.78
N SER A 11 -10.95 -16.65 -2.93
CA SER A 11 -9.51 -16.70 -3.25
C SER A 11 -8.82 -15.92 -2.13
N LYS A 12 -8.07 -16.60 -1.26
CA LYS A 12 -7.44 -15.97 -0.09
C LYS A 12 -6.63 -14.75 -0.54
N LEU A 13 -7.07 -13.55 -0.14
CA LEU A 13 -6.33 -12.31 -0.35
C LEU A 13 -4.89 -12.48 0.16
N ILE A 14 -3.94 -11.93 -0.57
CA ILE A 14 -2.51 -11.98 -0.28
C ILE A 14 -2.15 -10.76 0.55
N LYS A 15 -1.66 -11.00 1.76
CA LYS A 15 -1.17 -9.93 2.64
C LYS A 15 0.32 -9.71 2.38
N SER A 16 0.74 -8.45 2.33
CA SER A 16 2.17 -8.09 2.37
C SER A 16 2.88 -8.76 3.56
N PRO A 17 4.11 -9.25 3.39
CA PRO A 17 4.92 -9.71 4.53
C PRO A 17 5.40 -8.56 5.40
N LEU A 18 5.25 -7.31 4.94
CA LEU A 18 5.64 -6.10 5.65
C LEU A 18 4.47 -5.50 6.41
N ASN A 19 4.76 -4.89 7.56
CA ASN A 19 3.83 -4.01 8.24
C ASN A 19 3.95 -2.58 7.68
N TYR A 20 3.44 -2.37 6.46
CA TYR A 20 3.49 -1.07 5.81
C TYR A 20 2.38 -0.15 6.34
N ILE A 21 2.76 1.04 6.83
CA ILE A 21 1.82 2.02 7.36
C ILE A 21 0.87 2.46 6.24
N GLY A 22 -0.43 2.52 6.54
CA GLY A 22 -1.46 2.86 5.55
C GLY A 22 -1.89 1.71 4.64
N GLY A 23 -1.32 0.51 4.79
CA GLY A 23 -1.61 -0.63 3.93
C GLY A 23 -3.09 -1.00 3.85
N LYS A 24 -3.63 -1.06 2.63
CA LYS A 24 -5.06 -1.25 2.34
C LYS A 24 -5.61 -2.66 2.49
N TYR A 25 -4.84 -3.61 3.04
CA TYR A 25 -5.24 -5.02 3.12
C TYR A 25 -6.63 -5.24 3.72
N LYS A 26 -6.98 -4.51 4.80
CA LYS A 26 -8.31 -4.61 5.45
C LYS A 26 -9.44 -4.02 4.60
N LEU A 27 -9.14 -3.09 3.71
CA LEU A 27 -10.10 -2.40 2.84
C LEU A 27 -10.24 -3.05 1.47
N LEU A 28 -9.41 -4.04 1.11
CA LEU A 28 -9.45 -4.71 -0.19
C LEU A 28 -10.85 -5.26 -0.53
N GLY A 29 -11.58 -5.78 0.46
CA GLY A 29 -12.94 -6.28 0.26
C GLY A 29 -13.95 -5.21 -0.17
N GLN A 30 -13.66 -3.93 0.09
CA GLN A 30 -14.48 -2.79 -0.34
C GLN A 30 -13.91 -2.11 -1.59
N ILE A 31 -12.58 -2.06 -1.74
CA ILE A 31 -11.90 -1.37 -2.84
C ILE A 31 -11.95 -2.19 -4.14
N LEU A 32 -11.55 -3.47 -4.11
CA LEU A 32 -11.42 -4.30 -5.32
C LEU A 32 -12.73 -4.45 -6.10
N PRO A 33 -13.92 -4.58 -5.47
CA PRO A 33 -15.17 -4.64 -6.21
C PRO A 33 -15.49 -3.38 -7.02
N LEU A 34 -14.94 -2.23 -6.64
CA LEU A 34 -15.15 -0.93 -7.29
C LEU A 34 -14.18 -0.69 -8.47
N PHE A 35 -13.17 -1.54 -8.63
CA PHE A 35 -12.25 -1.48 -9.76
C PHE A 35 -12.91 -2.02 -11.04
N PRO A 36 -12.42 -1.62 -12.22
CA PRO A 36 -12.86 -2.19 -13.48
C PRO A 36 -12.69 -3.71 -13.50
N LYS A 37 -13.60 -4.42 -14.16
CA LYS A 37 -13.55 -5.90 -14.24
C LYS A 37 -12.47 -6.42 -15.19
N GLN A 38 -12.15 -5.63 -16.20
CA GLN A 38 -11.13 -5.91 -17.22
C GLN A 38 -10.14 -4.75 -17.23
N ILE A 39 -8.88 -5.07 -16.98
CA ILE A 39 -7.77 -4.13 -16.88
C ILE A 39 -6.60 -4.77 -17.62
N SER A 40 -6.12 -4.10 -18.66
CA SER A 40 -4.91 -4.53 -19.38
C SER A 40 -3.69 -4.26 -18.49
N THR A 41 -3.38 -3.01 -18.20
CA THR A 41 -2.32 -2.61 -17.25
C THR A 41 -2.92 -1.95 -16.02
N PHE A 42 -2.63 -2.52 -14.85
CA PHE A 42 -2.89 -1.90 -13.56
C PHE A 42 -1.64 -1.19 -13.06
N VAL A 43 -1.73 0.11 -12.77
CA VAL A 43 -0.64 0.86 -12.14
C VAL A 43 -0.99 1.11 -10.67
N ASP A 44 -0.27 0.48 -9.75
CA ASP A 44 -0.23 0.84 -8.33
C ASP A 44 0.84 1.93 -8.14
N LEU A 45 0.46 3.21 -8.26
CA LEU A 45 1.42 4.31 -8.36
C LEU A 45 2.19 4.57 -7.06
N PHE A 46 1.59 4.17 -5.92
CA PHE A 46 2.13 4.30 -4.56
C PHE A 46 2.03 2.93 -3.86
N ALA A 47 2.67 1.93 -4.46
CA ALA A 47 2.44 0.53 -4.14
C ALA A 47 2.69 0.18 -2.67
N GLY A 48 3.70 0.79 -2.02
CA GLY A 48 4.05 0.53 -0.64
C GLY A 48 4.16 -0.97 -0.36
N GLY A 49 3.27 -1.50 0.49
CA GLY A 49 3.20 -2.94 0.79
C GLY A 49 2.73 -3.86 -0.35
N CYS A 50 2.36 -3.33 -1.52
CA CYS A 50 1.80 -4.03 -2.68
C CYS A 50 0.50 -4.80 -2.39
N ASN A 51 -0.26 -4.41 -1.36
CA ASN A 51 -1.50 -5.10 -1.00
C ASN A 51 -2.59 -4.94 -2.08
N VAL A 52 -2.64 -3.80 -2.78
CA VAL A 52 -3.64 -3.58 -3.83
C VAL A 52 -3.19 -4.26 -5.13
N GLY A 53 -2.00 -3.91 -5.64
CA GLY A 53 -1.43 -4.49 -6.86
C GLY A 53 -1.45 -6.02 -6.90
N LEU A 54 -1.14 -6.73 -5.81
CA LEU A 54 -1.10 -8.21 -5.83
C LEU A 54 -2.47 -8.89 -5.69
N ASN A 55 -3.52 -8.14 -5.39
CA ASN A 55 -4.87 -8.66 -5.24
C ASN A 55 -5.83 -8.18 -6.33
N VAL A 56 -5.42 -7.25 -7.17
CA VAL A 56 -6.17 -6.87 -8.37
C VAL A 56 -6.04 -7.94 -9.46
N LYS A 57 -7.07 -8.04 -10.30
CA LYS A 57 -7.05 -8.87 -11.50
C LYS A 57 -6.77 -7.95 -12.70
N ALA A 58 -5.58 -8.08 -13.29
CA ALA A 58 -5.15 -7.39 -14.50
C ALA A 58 -4.19 -8.28 -15.30
N GLU A 59 -3.99 -7.97 -16.58
CA GLU A 59 -3.07 -8.72 -17.45
C GLU A 59 -1.60 -8.39 -17.16
N LYS A 60 -1.31 -7.11 -16.87
CA LYS A 60 -0.04 -6.59 -16.39
C LYS A 60 -0.28 -5.74 -15.15
N ILE A 61 0.61 -5.84 -14.17
CA ILE A 61 0.59 -5.02 -12.94
C ILE A 61 1.93 -4.29 -12.84
N ILE A 62 1.89 -2.98 -12.66
CA ILE A 62 3.06 -2.14 -12.38
C ILE A 62 2.92 -1.64 -10.95
N CYS A 63 3.82 -2.06 -10.07
CA CYS A 63 3.92 -1.57 -8.70
C CYS A 63 5.05 -0.54 -8.63
N ASN A 64 4.68 0.73 -8.54
CA ASN A 64 5.61 1.85 -8.41
C ASN A 64 5.70 2.33 -6.97
N ASP A 65 6.90 2.64 -6.48
CA ASP A 65 7.09 3.38 -5.23
C ASP A 65 8.38 4.20 -5.32
N ASN A 66 8.48 5.33 -4.60
CA ASN A 66 9.70 6.14 -4.62
C ASN A 66 10.76 5.66 -3.60
N LEU A 67 10.40 4.72 -2.70
CA LEU A 67 11.34 4.14 -1.76
C LEU A 67 12.17 3.03 -2.44
N LYS A 68 13.30 3.42 -3.00
CA LYS A 68 14.25 2.52 -3.71
C LYS A 68 14.53 1.21 -2.97
N PHE A 69 14.85 1.25 -1.69
CA PHE A 69 15.20 0.06 -0.90
C PHE A 69 14.03 -0.95 -0.79
N LEU A 70 12.80 -0.45 -0.78
CA LEU A 70 11.59 -1.28 -0.76
C LEU A 70 11.39 -1.97 -2.12
N VAL A 71 11.55 -1.22 -3.20
CA VAL A 71 11.42 -1.72 -4.57
C VAL A 71 12.50 -2.77 -4.88
N GLU A 72 13.75 -2.52 -4.51
CA GLU A 72 14.86 -3.47 -4.69
C GLU A 72 14.61 -4.78 -3.93
N MET A 73 14.03 -4.71 -2.73
CA MET A 73 13.65 -5.91 -1.97
C MET A 73 12.58 -6.74 -2.67
N TYR A 74 11.56 -6.10 -3.28
CA TYR A 74 10.57 -6.82 -4.08
C TYR A 74 11.16 -7.43 -5.35
N GLN A 75 12.07 -6.73 -6.02
CA GLN A 75 12.80 -7.26 -7.16
C GLN A 75 13.66 -8.48 -6.78
N GLU A 76 14.32 -8.46 -5.62
CA GLU A 76 15.04 -9.64 -5.10
C GLU A 76 14.10 -10.82 -4.81
N PHE A 77 12.91 -10.55 -4.25
CA PHE A 77 11.89 -11.58 -4.08
C PHE A 77 11.39 -12.16 -5.41
N GLN A 78 11.28 -11.33 -6.44
CA GLN A 78 10.84 -11.76 -7.77
C GLN A 78 11.89 -12.63 -8.47
N LYS A 79 13.16 -12.22 -8.42
CA LYS A 79 14.27 -12.85 -9.17
C LYS A 79 14.75 -14.17 -8.56
N ASN A 80 14.64 -14.36 -7.24
CA ASN A 80 15.21 -15.51 -6.55
C ASN A 80 14.15 -16.58 -6.23
N SER A 81 14.55 -17.85 -6.27
CA SER A 81 13.69 -18.95 -5.81
C SER A 81 13.32 -18.76 -4.33
N LEU A 82 12.08 -19.12 -3.96
CA LEU A 82 11.62 -19.07 -2.57
C LEU A 82 12.58 -19.77 -1.59
N THR A 83 13.13 -20.93 -1.98
CA THR A 83 14.08 -21.69 -1.15
C THR A 83 15.33 -20.87 -0.83
N LYS A 84 15.95 -20.23 -1.83
CA LYS A 84 17.11 -19.36 -1.64
C LYS A 84 16.82 -18.18 -0.73
N ILE A 85 15.66 -17.54 -0.90
CA ILE A 85 15.23 -16.41 -0.05
C ILE A 85 15.11 -16.85 1.41
N LEU A 86 14.41 -17.96 1.67
CA LEU A 86 14.23 -18.48 3.02
C LEU A 86 15.56 -18.91 3.64
N GLN A 87 16.40 -19.63 2.90
CA GLN A 87 17.74 -20.03 3.36
C GLN A 87 18.61 -18.82 3.73
N TYR A 88 18.59 -17.77 2.90
CA TYR A 88 19.32 -16.54 3.20
C TYR A 88 18.83 -15.90 4.51
N ILE A 89 17.52 -15.78 4.70
CA ILE A 89 16.92 -15.23 5.92
C ILE A 89 17.34 -16.03 7.15
N GLU A 90 17.23 -17.38 7.11
CA GLU A 90 17.67 -18.23 8.23
C GLU A 90 19.16 -18.07 8.52
N ASN A 91 19.99 -18.01 7.48
CA ASN A 91 21.42 -17.86 7.63
C ASN A 91 21.79 -16.54 8.31
N GLN A 92 21.18 -15.42 7.90
CA GLN A 92 21.40 -14.13 8.54
C GLN A 92 20.91 -14.13 10.00
N ILE A 93 19.77 -14.76 10.28
CA ILE A 93 19.29 -14.94 11.66
C ILE A 93 20.35 -15.68 12.50
N ASN A 94 20.94 -16.74 11.97
CA ASN A 94 21.97 -17.52 12.67
C ASN A 94 23.30 -16.76 12.82
N ILE A 95 23.83 -16.16 11.75
CA ILE A 95 25.12 -15.43 11.74
C ILE A 95 25.12 -14.28 12.76
N PHE A 96 24.02 -13.54 12.83
CA PHE A 96 23.89 -12.41 13.74
C PHE A 96 23.26 -12.79 15.08
N GLU A 97 22.92 -14.06 15.29
CA GLU A 97 22.27 -14.60 16.49
C GLU A 97 20.99 -13.84 16.86
N LEU A 98 20.18 -13.51 15.84
CA LEU A 98 18.98 -12.70 16.03
C LEU A 98 17.94 -13.45 16.85
N SER A 99 17.43 -12.78 17.88
CA SER A 99 16.40 -13.30 18.74
C SER A 99 15.53 -12.17 19.27
N LEU A 100 14.51 -12.49 20.06
CA LEU A 100 13.65 -11.50 20.71
C LEU A 100 14.40 -10.62 21.72
N THR A 101 15.58 -11.03 22.18
CA THR A 101 16.30 -10.35 23.28
C THR A 101 17.70 -9.87 22.89
N ASN A 102 18.28 -10.37 21.80
CA ASN A 102 19.64 -10.02 21.36
C ASN A 102 19.70 -8.70 20.56
N GLU A 103 19.69 -7.58 21.27
CA GLU A 103 19.82 -6.25 20.65
C GLU A 103 21.18 -6.04 19.96
N GLU A 104 22.25 -6.63 20.47
CA GLU A 104 23.59 -6.47 19.89
C GLU A 104 23.70 -7.18 18.53
N GLY A 105 23.12 -8.39 18.41
CA GLY A 105 22.96 -9.07 17.12
C GLY A 105 22.21 -8.22 16.08
N TYR A 106 21.11 -7.60 16.50
CA TYR A 106 20.34 -6.68 15.65
C TYR A 106 21.16 -5.44 15.23
N LYS A 107 21.91 -4.81 16.14
CA LYS A 107 22.77 -3.65 15.84
C LYS A 107 23.84 -4.01 14.82
N ARG A 108 24.51 -5.17 14.98
CA ARG A 108 25.50 -5.66 14.02
C ARG A 108 24.91 -5.89 12.63
N LEU A 109 23.74 -6.51 12.52
CA LEU A 109 23.05 -6.66 11.22
C LEU A 109 22.70 -5.28 10.63
N ARG A 110 22.28 -4.32 11.45
CA ARG A 110 21.92 -2.99 10.99
C ARG A 110 23.12 -2.23 10.42
N GLU A 111 24.26 -2.30 11.10
CA GLU A 111 25.53 -1.76 10.61
C GLU A 111 25.94 -2.45 9.31
N TYR A 112 25.89 -3.79 9.27
CA TYR A 112 26.20 -4.57 8.08
C TYR A 112 25.34 -4.15 6.88
N TYR A 113 24.02 -4.07 7.05
CA TYR A 113 23.12 -3.59 6.00
C TYR A 113 23.43 -2.15 5.60
N ASN A 114 23.73 -1.27 6.55
CA ASN A 114 24.01 0.13 6.23
C ASN A 114 25.28 0.30 5.38
N THR A 115 26.22 -0.64 5.47
CA THR A 115 27.40 -0.71 4.60
C THR A 115 27.12 -1.39 3.26
N HIS A 116 26.42 -2.53 3.24
CA HIS A 116 26.33 -3.39 2.04
C HIS A 116 25.04 -3.22 1.24
N LYS A 117 23.96 -2.72 1.87
CA LYS A 117 22.63 -2.49 1.28
C LYS A 117 22.01 -3.71 0.57
N ASN A 118 22.27 -4.92 1.06
CA ASN A 118 21.62 -6.11 0.52
C ASN A 118 20.09 -6.06 0.80
N PRO A 119 19.22 -6.21 -0.22
CA PRO A 119 17.77 -6.08 0.00
C PRO A 119 17.14 -7.18 0.87
N LEU A 120 17.71 -8.39 0.92
CA LEU A 120 17.22 -9.44 1.81
C LEU A 120 17.59 -9.16 3.27
N ASP A 121 18.74 -8.52 3.53
CA ASP A 121 19.09 -8.06 4.89
C ASP A 121 18.11 -7.01 5.40
N LEU A 122 17.60 -6.13 4.52
CA LEU A 122 16.55 -5.19 4.89
C LEU A 122 15.30 -5.92 5.41
N PHE A 123 14.88 -6.99 4.72
CA PHE A 123 13.73 -7.78 5.16
C PHE A 123 13.97 -8.40 6.55
N VAL A 124 15.17 -8.97 6.76
CA VAL A 124 15.54 -9.55 8.05
C VAL A 124 15.55 -8.48 9.14
N LEU A 125 16.13 -7.30 8.88
CA LEU A 125 16.09 -6.17 9.82
C LEU A 125 14.66 -5.82 10.20
N VAL A 126 13.79 -5.60 9.21
CA VAL A 126 12.38 -5.28 9.43
C VAL A 126 11.67 -6.33 10.28
N ALA A 127 11.99 -7.61 10.12
CA ALA A 127 11.42 -8.68 10.95
C ALA A 127 11.74 -8.52 12.44
N PHE A 128 12.90 -7.93 12.79
CA PHE A 128 13.34 -7.73 14.18
C PHE A 128 13.26 -6.26 14.65
N SER A 129 12.83 -5.33 13.81
CA SER A 129 12.67 -3.92 14.17
C SER A 129 11.37 -3.63 14.92
N PHE A 130 11.36 -2.55 15.70
CA PHE A 130 10.19 -2.05 16.41
C PHE A 130 9.00 -1.86 15.46
N ASN A 131 7.89 -2.56 15.77
CA ASN A 131 6.65 -2.61 14.98
C ASN A 131 6.81 -3.05 13.52
N HIS A 132 7.93 -3.69 13.16
CA HIS A 132 8.26 -4.08 11.79
C HIS A 132 8.22 -2.91 10.78
N GLN A 133 8.54 -1.70 11.23
CA GLN A 133 8.51 -0.51 10.38
C GLN A 133 9.81 -0.36 9.60
N ILE A 134 9.70 0.19 8.40
CA ILE A 134 10.84 0.62 7.59
C ILE A 134 11.10 2.10 7.90
N ARG A 135 12.35 2.42 8.29
CA ARG A 135 12.76 3.79 8.60
C ARG A 135 14.21 4.01 8.23
N PHE A 136 14.46 5.03 7.42
CA PHE A 136 15.79 5.48 7.06
C PHE A 136 16.09 6.86 7.68
N ASN A 137 17.33 7.30 7.69
CA ASN A 137 17.70 8.69 7.91
C ASN A 137 17.96 9.40 6.56
N ASN A 138 18.37 10.67 6.61
CA ASN A 138 18.68 11.44 5.39
C ASN A 138 19.95 10.96 4.67
N SER A 139 20.80 10.17 5.34
CA SER A 139 21.94 9.47 4.75
C SER A 139 21.55 8.11 4.16
N HIS A 140 20.25 7.81 4.05
CA HIS A 140 19.70 6.54 3.60
C HIS A 140 20.16 5.31 4.41
N GLU A 141 20.52 5.53 5.68
CA GLU A 141 20.83 4.46 6.63
C GLU A 141 19.57 4.03 7.37
N PHE A 142 19.35 2.73 7.46
CA PHE A 142 18.27 2.17 8.25
C PHE A 142 18.51 2.47 9.72
N ASN A 143 17.51 3.04 10.39
CA ASN A 143 17.65 3.53 11.76
C ASN A 143 16.48 3.13 12.68
N ASN A 144 15.62 2.18 12.29
CA ASN A 144 14.55 1.74 13.16
C ASN A 144 15.13 1.04 14.42
N PRO A 145 14.59 1.25 15.63
CA PRO A 145 15.08 0.57 16.84
C PRO A 145 14.75 -0.92 16.84
N PHE A 146 15.45 -1.67 17.70
CA PHE A 146 15.18 -3.09 17.92
C PHE A 146 13.78 -3.31 18.53
N GLY A 147 13.03 -4.28 18.01
CA GLY A 147 11.69 -4.63 18.47
C GLY A 147 11.71 -5.63 19.63
N ARG A 148 12.44 -5.29 20.70
CA ARG A 148 12.65 -6.11 21.89
C ARG A 148 11.39 -6.84 22.35
N GLU A 149 11.52 -8.14 22.57
CA GLU A 149 10.50 -9.07 23.09
C GLU A 149 9.22 -9.20 22.24
N ARG A 150 9.15 -8.54 21.08
CA ARG A 150 7.90 -8.46 20.29
C ARG A 150 8.08 -8.81 18.82
N SER A 151 9.22 -8.47 18.22
CA SER A 151 9.42 -8.52 16.77
C SER A 151 10.43 -9.59 16.40
N SER A 152 10.01 -10.54 15.58
CA SER A 152 10.86 -11.59 15.02
C SER A 152 10.30 -12.06 13.68
N PHE A 153 11.10 -12.81 12.92
CA PHE A 153 10.63 -13.57 11.77
C PHE A 153 9.81 -14.80 12.19
N ASN A 154 8.58 -14.54 12.64
CA ASN A 154 7.66 -15.57 13.12
C ASN A 154 6.93 -16.31 11.98
N ASP A 155 6.20 -17.39 12.31
CA ASP A 155 5.48 -18.22 11.35
C ASP A 155 4.44 -17.46 10.52
N THR A 156 3.80 -16.45 11.09
CA THR A 156 2.82 -15.63 10.35
C THR A 156 3.53 -14.79 9.29
N MET A 157 4.65 -14.16 9.63
CA MET A 157 5.47 -13.39 8.68
C MET A 157 6.04 -14.31 7.61
N ARG A 158 6.58 -15.48 7.99
CA ARG A 158 7.05 -16.52 7.06
C ARG A 158 5.96 -16.96 6.09
N ALA A 159 4.77 -17.27 6.59
CA ALA A 159 3.65 -17.70 5.75
C ALA A 159 3.18 -16.59 4.79
N ASN A 160 3.19 -15.33 5.22
CA ASN A 160 2.87 -14.20 4.34
C ASN A 160 3.95 -14.00 3.27
N LEU A 161 5.23 -14.11 3.63
CA LEU A 161 6.34 -14.03 2.68
C LEU A 161 6.22 -15.13 1.60
N ILE A 162 6.01 -16.38 2.01
CA ILE A 162 5.83 -17.51 1.08
C ILE A 162 4.70 -17.23 0.08
N LYS A 163 3.54 -16.77 0.57
CA LYS A 163 2.38 -16.45 -0.28
C LYS A 163 2.67 -15.29 -1.21
N PHE A 164 3.32 -14.24 -0.71
CA PHE A 164 3.68 -13.05 -1.46
C PHE A 164 4.66 -13.39 -2.60
N VAL A 165 5.78 -14.05 -2.29
CA VAL A 165 6.80 -14.46 -3.27
C VAL A 165 6.19 -15.33 -4.36
N ARG A 166 5.37 -16.33 -3.99
CA ARG A 166 4.68 -17.18 -4.97
C ARG A 166 3.72 -16.37 -5.85
N LYS A 167 3.02 -15.39 -5.28
CA LYS A 167 2.07 -14.55 -6.02
C LYS A 167 2.78 -13.65 -7.02
N ILE A 168 3.84 -12.95 -6.62
CA ILE A 168 4.59 -12.06 -7.53
C ILE A 168 5.29 -12.84 -8.65
N GLN A 169 5.73 -14.07 -8.40
CA GLN A 169 6.36 -14.94 -9.40
C GLN A 169 5.36 -15.56 -10.38
N ALA A 170 4.09 -15.69 -9.97
CA ALA A 170 3.03 -16.24 -10.81
C ALA A 170 2.28 -15.18 -11.65
N LEU A 171 2.46 -13.90 -11.33
CA LEU A 171 1.82 -12.79 -12.03
C LEU A 171 2.81 -12.07 -12.94
N ASN A 172 2.29 -11.41 -13.97
CA ASN A 172 3.03 -10.43 -14.76
C ASN A 172 3.12 -9.10 -14.00
N VAL A 173 4.01 -9.04 -13.00
CA VAL A 173 4.24 -7.87 -12.16
C VAL A 173 5.58 -7.22 -12.52
N GLU A 174 5.57 -5.90 -12.69
CA GLU A 174 6.76 -5.08 -12.84
C GLU A 174 6.91 -4.17 -11.62
N PHE A 175 8.12 -4.08 -11.06
CA PHE A 175 8.42 -3.19 -9.95
C PHE A 175 9.27 -2.01 -10.43
N THR A 176 8.74 -0.79 -10.33
CA THR A 176 9.41 0.43 -10.76
C THR A 176 9.70 1.35 -9.58
N CYS A 177 10.74 2.17 -9.70
CA CYS A 177 11.15 3.10 -8.65
C CYS A 177 11.20 4.54 -9.18
N PHE A 178 10.03 5.14 -9.35
CA PHE A 178 9.91 6.54 -9.79
C PHE A 178 9.16 7.37 -8.75
N ASP A 179 9.56 8.63 -8.64
CA ASP A 179 8.66 9.64 -8.07
C ASP A 179 7.42 9.73 -8.97
N PHE A 180 6.24 9.87 -8.36
CA PHE A 180 4.97 9.82 -9.09
C PHE A 180 4.88 10.91 -10.17
N GLU A 181 5.57 12.05 -9.99
CA GLU A 181 5.64 13.13 -10.98
C GLU A 181 6.43 12.75 -12.23
N LYS A 182 7.34 11.77 -12.10
CA LYS A 182 8.24 11.30 -13.16
C LYS A 182 7.82 9.96 -13.75
N PHE A 183 6.76 9.35 -13.24
CA PHE A 183 6.23 8.13 -13.82
C PHE A 183 5.71 8.42 -15.23
N ASP A 184 6.10 7.60 -16.20
CA ASP A 184 5.68 7.77 -17.58
C ASP A 184 4.30 7.13 -17.82
N PHE A 185 3.28 7.97 -17.98
CA PHE A 185 1.91 7.54 -18.27
C PHE A 185 1.61 7.44 -19.77
N SER A 186 2.54 7.83 -20.66
CA SER A 186 2.28 8.00 -22.10
C SER A 186 1.93 6.71 -22.85
N HIS A 187 2.27 5.56 -22.27
CA HIS A 187 1.97 4.24 -22.82
C HIS A 187 0.59 3.70 -22.41
N LEU A 188 -0.12 4.39 -21.50
CA LEU A 188 -1.42 3.94 -21.01
C LEU A 188 -2.55 4.36 -21.95
N THR A 189 -3.63 3.58 -21.92
CA THR A 189 -4.82 3.70 -22.76
C THR A 189 -6.09 3.65 -21.89
N GLU A 190 -7.26 3.81 -22.50
CA GLU A 190 -8.56 3.69 -21.83
C GLU A 190 -8.83 2.30 -21.20
N ASN A 191 -8.09 1.27 -21.64
CA ASN A 191 -8.18 -0.10 -21.12
C ASN A 191 -7.34 -0.29 -19.84
N ASP A 192 -6.48 0.66 -19.51
CA ASP A 192 -5.61 0.63 -18.34
C ASP A 192 -6.29 1.30 -17.13
N PHE A 193 -5.70 1.10 -15.96
CA PHE A 193 -6.24 1.61 -14.71
C PHE A 193 -5.14 2.05 -13.74
N VAL A 194 -5.20 3.30 -13.29
CA VAL A 194 -4.24 3.88 -12.35
C VAL A 194 -4.85 3.99 -10.95
N TYR A 195 -4.25 3.29 -9.99
CA TYR A 195 -4.60 3.39 -8.58
C TYR A 195 -3.57 4.23 -7.83
N CYS A 196 -4.07 5.21 -7.07
CA CYS A 196 -3.26 6.10 -6.26
C CYS A 196 -3.65 5.98 -4.78
N ASP A 197 -2.68 5.70 -3.93
CA ASP A 197 -2.82 5.70 -2.47
C ASP A 197 -1.66 6.49 -1.84
N PRO A 198 -1.60 7.81 -2.06
CA PRO A 198 -0.49 8.63 -1.57
C PRO A 198 -0.52 8.74 -0.04
N PRO A 199 0.55 9.26 0.60
CA PRO A 199 0.45 9.76 1.95
C PRO A 199 -0.69 10.80 2.09
N TYR A 200 -1.46 10.77 3.20
CA TYR A 200 -2.60 11.68 3.35
C TYR A 200 -2.21 12.95 4.10
N LEU A 201 -2.43 14.12 3.49
CA LEU A 201 -2.05 15.44 4.00
C LEU A 201 -2.49 15.67 5.46
N ILE A 202 -3.74 15.30 5.78
CA ILE A 202 -4.34 15.55 7.09
C ILE A 202 -4.13 14.42 8.12
N SER A 203 -3.35 13.39 7.76
CA SER A 203 -3.00 12.29 8.66
C SER A 203 -1.60 12.48 9.27
N LEU A 204 -1.33 11.81 10.40
CA LEU A 204 0.01 11.78 11.02
C LEU A 204 0.85 10.62 10.46
N GLY A 205 0.90 10.48 9.13
CA GLY A 205 1.73 9.48 8.46
C GLY A 205 3.21 9.83 8.57
N THR A 206 4.06 8.85 8.86
CA THR A 206 5.53 9.03 8.94
C THR A 206 6.18 9.43 7.61
N TYR A 207 5.45 9.30 6.50
CA TYR A 207 5.88 9.68 5.15
C TYR A 207 5.62 11.17 4.83
N ASN A 208 4.80 11.85 5.64
CA ASN A 208 4.39 13.23 5.35
C ASN A 208 5.48 14.26 5.64
N ASP A 209 6.37 13.99 6.60
CA ASP A 209 7.33 14.99 7.10
C ASP A 209 8.55 15.22 6.18
N GLY A 210 8.69 14.47 5.08
CA GLY A 210 9.82 14.57 4.16
C GLY A 210 11.17 14.24 4.79
N LYS A 211 11.16 13.65 5.98
CA LYS A 211 12.35 13.10 6.62
C LYS A 211 12.43 11.63 6.23
N ARG A 212 13.59 11.02 6.45
CA ARG A 212 13.76 9.55 6.38
C ARG A 212 13.81 8.98 4.95
N GLY A 213 14.34 9.76 4.00
CA GLY A 213 14.57 9.31 2.62
C GLY A 213 13.39 9.46 1.67
N PHE A 214 12.38 10.25 2.04
CA PHE A 214 11.22 10.58 1.19
C PHE A 214 11.24 12.05 0.79
N THR A 215 10.68 12.38 -0.39
CA THR A 215 10.46 13.77 -0.84
C THR A 215 9.47 14.53 0.06
N GLY A 216 8.70 13.81 0.88
CA GLY A 216 7.67 14.34 1.76
C GLY A 216 6.32 14.51 1.04
N TRP A 217 5.27 14.75 1.81
CA TRP A 217 3.94 14.98 1.26
C TRP A 217 3.32 16.23 1.87
N ASN A 218 3.23 17.28 1.07
CA ASN A 218 2.56 18.53 1.43
C ASN A 218 1.56 18.95 0.34
N GLU A 219 0.95 20.13 0.52
CA GLU A 219 -0.05 20.69 -0.40
C GLU A 219 0.44 20.74 -1.86
N THR A 220 1.74 20.97 -2.07
CA THR A 220 2.35 20.98 -3.41
C THR A 220 2.24 19.62 -4.08
N GLN A 221 2.62 18.54 -3.39
CA GLN A 221 2.55 17.18 -3.93
C GLN A 221 1.09 16.77 -4.16
N GLU A 222 0.19 17.12 -3.24
CA GLU A 222 -1.24 16.85 -3.41
C GLU A 222 -1.80 17.55 -4.65
N HIS A 223 -1.53 18.86 -4.84
CA HIS A 223 -1.94 19.57 -6.05
C HIS A 223 -1.37 18.97 -7.34
N LYS A 224 -0.10 18.55 -7.33
CA LYS A 224 0.51 17.90 -8.51
C LYS A 224 -0.15 16.56 -8.83
N LEU A 225 -0.40 15.72 -7.83
CA LEU A 225 -1.10 14.46 -8.04
C LEU A 225 -2.50 14.69 -8.60
N LEU A 226 -3.27 15.64 -8.05
CA LEU A 226 -4.61 15.94 -8.55
C LEU A 226 -4.57 16.44 -10.00
N SER A 227 -3.58 17.26 -10.38
CA SER A 227 -3.37 17.67 -11.79
C SER A 227 -3.05 16.49 -12.72
N ILE A 228 -2.25 15.52 -12.26
CA ILE A 228 -1.97 14.30 -13.03
C ILE A 228 -3.27 13.51 -13.24
N LEU A 229 -4.09 13.34 -12.21
CA LEU A 229 -5.37 12.63 -12.31
C LEU A 229 -6.33 13.30 -13.31
N GLU A 230 -6.39 14.64 -13.35
CA GLU A 230 -7.16 15.35 -14.37
C GLU A 230 -6.63 15.11 -15.79
N SER A 231 -5.30 15.07 -15.97
CA SER A 231 -4.68 14.73 -17.26
C SER A 231 -5.03 13.30 -17.70
N LEU A 232 -5.02 12.34 -16.78
CA LEU A 232 -5.46 10.97 -17.06
C LEU A 232 -6.94 10.92 -17.47
N HIS A 233 -7.80 11.69 -16.79
CA HIS A 233 -9.21 11.80 -17.15
C HIS A 233 -9.41 12.35 -18.57
N GLN A 234 -8.68 13.40 -18.96
CA GLN A 234 -8.72 13.97 -20.32
C GLN A 234 -8.30 12.97 -21.40
N GLN A 235 -7.47 11.99 -21.05
CA GLN A 235 -7.02 10.90 -21.91
C GLN A 235 -7.95 9.67 -21.85
N ASN A 236 -9.09 9.76 -21.16
CA ASN A 236 -10.03 8.65 -20.91
C ASN A 236 -9.42 7.46 -20.15
N ILE A 237 -8.29 7.67 -19.45
CA ILE A 237 -7.68 6.65 -18.60
C ILE A 237 -8.43 6.62 -17.28
N ARG A 238 -8.86 5.42 -16.86
CA ARG A 238 -9.57 5.24 -15.60
C ARG A 238 -8.59 5.35 -14.43
N PHE A 239 -9.01 6.00 -13.36
CA PHE A 239 -8.23 6.04 -12.13
C PHE A 239 -9.08 5.90 -10.88
N ALA A 240 -8.42 5.51 -9.78
CA ALA A 240 -8.98 5.61 -8.44
C ALA A 240 -7.96 6.19 -7.45
N LEU A 241 -8.41 7.12 -6.60
CA LEU A 241 -7.62 7.75 -5.55
C LEU A 241 -8.20 7.36 -4.18
N SER A 242 -7.41 6.69 -3.35
CA SER A 242 -7.70 6.55 -1.92
C SER A 242 -7.21 7.77 -1.17
N ASN A 243 -8.06 8.38 -0.34
CA ASN A 243 -7.69 9.52 0.50
C ASN A 243 -8.68 9.66 1.68
N VAL A 244 -8.45 10.66 2.54
CA VAL A 244 -9.29 10.98 3.69
C VAL A 244 -9.77 12.43 3.59
N LEU A 245 -11.10 12.63 3.59
CA LEU A 245 -11.70 13.96 3.53
C LEU A 245 -11.63 14.69 4.87
N VAL A 246 -11.83 13.93 5.96
CA VAL A 246 -11.83 14.45 7.33
C VAL A 246 -11.10 13.47 8.24
N HIS A 247 -10.20 13.94 9.09
CA HIS A 247 -9.49 13.13 10.09
C HIS A 247 -9.36 13.91 11.39
N LYS A 248 -9.97 13.40 12.48
CA LYS A 248 -9.87 14.01 13.82
C LYS A 248 -10.20 15.52 13.82
N GLY A 249 -11.28 15.88 13.13
CA GLY A 249 -11.74 17.27 12.98
C GLY A 249 -10.98 18.12 11.96
N LYS A 250 -9.84 17.67 11.42
CA LYS A 250 -9.15 18.34 10.31
C LYS A 250 -9.78 17.96 8.98
N LYS A 251 -9.94 18.94 8.09
CA LYS A 251 -10.52 18.77 6.76
C LYS A 251 -9.43 18.91 5.70
N ASN A 252 -9.48 18.06 4.68
CA ASN A 252 -8.66 18.23 3.49
C ASN A 252 -9.41 19.18 2.53
N GLU A 253 -9.15 20.48 2.66
CA GLU A 253 -9.81 21.52 1.87
C GLU A 253 -9.42 21.46 0.39
N ILE A 254 -8.16 21.09 0.08
CA ILE A 254 -7.67 20.92 -1.29
C ILE A 254 -8.49 19.85 -2.01
N LEU A 255 -8.59 18.67 -1.41
CA LEU A 255 -9.31 17.53 -1.97
C LEU A 255 -10.82 17.83 -2.11
N GLN A 256 -11.44 18.45 -1.11
CA GLN A 256 -12.86 18.82 -1.18
C GLN A 256 -13.14 19.85 -2.27
N ASN A 257 -12.27 20.86 -2.42
CA ASN A 257 -12.40 21.85 -3.48
C ASN A 257 -12.22 21.24 -4.87
N TRP A 258 -11.29 20.30 -5.03
CA TRP A 258 -11.11 19.54 -6.28
C TRP A 258 -12.36 18.72 -6.63
N LEU A 259 -12.91 17.97 -5.67
CA LEU A 259 -14.18 17.24 -5.85
C LEU A 259 -15.35 18.16 -6.22
N ASN A 260 -15.43 19.34 -5.62
CA ASN A 260 -16.50 20.30 -5.90
C ASN A 260 -16.43 20.85 -7.33
N LYS A 261 -15.22 21.06 -7.85
CA LYS A 261 -14.98 21.55 -9.21
C LYS A 261 -15.21 20.47 -10.27
N ASN A 262 -14.91 19.21 -9.95
CA ASN A 262 -14.89 18.12 -10.91
C ASN A 262 -16.08 17.16 -10.74
N LYS A 263 -17.21 17.52 -11.37
CA LYS A 263 -18.49 16.76 -11.24
C LYS A 263 -18.47 15.36 -11.85
N HIS A 264 -17.49 15.05 -12.69
CA HIS A 264 -17.31 13.73 -13.27
C HIS A 264 -16.83 12.69 -12.24
N LEU A 265 -16.22 13.15 -11.13
CA LEU A 265 -15.70 12.28 -10.07
C LEU A 265 -16.82 11.65 -9.24
N LYS A 266 -16.60 10.39 -8.86
CA LYS A 266 -17.49 9.62 -7.98
C LYS A 266 -16.78 9.33 -6.68
N VAL A 267 -17.43 9.68 -5.57
CA VAL A 267 -16.90 9.47 -4.22
C VAL A 267 -17.51 8.21 -3.63
N ASN A 268 -16.69 7.19 -3.39
CA ASN A 268 -17.10 5.95 -2.74
C ASN A 268 -16.60 5.95 -1.30
N TYR A 269 -17.51 6.06 -0.34
CA TYR A 269 -17.16 6.07 1.08
C TYR A 269 -16.79 4.66 1.56
N LEU A 270 -15.62 4.54 2.18
CA LEU A 270 -15.12 3.29 2.73
C LEU A 270 -15.48 3.19 4.21
N ARG A 271 -16.01 2.05 4.64
CA ARG A 271 -16.32 1.79 6.04
C ARG A 271 -15.07 1.28 6.74
N THR A 272 -14.57 2.04 7.69
CA THR A 272 -13.64 1.53 8.71
C THR A 272 -14.47 0.92 9.83
N ASP A 273 -14.14 -0.29 10.29
CA ASP A 273 -14.91 -1.03 11.29
C ASP A 273 -15.18 -0.20 12.56
N TYR A 274 -16.37 0.39 12.62
CA TYR A 274 -17.13 0.69 13.82
C TYR A 274 -18.57 0.26 13.51
N SER A 275 -19.02 -0.78 14.20
CA SER A 275 -20.36 -1.36 14.10
C SER A 275 -21.46 -0.31 13.88
N ASN A 276 -22.26 -0.49 12.83
CA ASN A 276 -23.57 0.16 12.62
C ASN A 276 -23.63 1.70 12.66
N SER A 277 -22.61 2.41 12.20
CA SER A 277 -22.67 3.89 12.12
C SER A 277 -23.03 4.38 10.72
N ASN A 278 -24.15 5.10 10.58
CA ASN A 278 -24.52 5.83 9.37
C ASN A 278 -23.42 6.88 9.02
N TYR A 279 -23.26 7.24 7.74
CA TYR A 279 -22.28 8.28 7.32
C TYR A 279 -22.46 9.59 8.10
N GLN A 280 -23.71 9.98 8.35
CA GLN A 280 -24.06 11.14 9.18
C GLN A 280 -23.59 11.00 10.64
N THR A 281 -23.48 9.78 11.16
CA THR A 281 -22.99 9.48 12.52
C THR A 281 -21.47 9.54 12.60
N LEU A 282 -20.76 9.06 11.57
CA LEU A 282 -19.29 9.18 11.48
C LEU A 282 -18.87 10.66 11.45
N VAL A 283 -19.57 11.51 10.71
CA VAL A 283 -19.27 12.96 10.67
C VAL A 283 -19.52 13.66 12.02
N ARG A 284 -20.36 13.09 12.90
CA ARG A 284 -20.67 13.66 14.23
C ARG A 284 -19.62 13.34 15.29
N ASP A 285 -18.87 12.26 15.14
CA ASP A 285 -17.74 11.98 16.02
C ASP A 285 -16.52 12.81 15.60
N LYS A 286 -16.10 13.73 16.48
CA LYS A 286 -14.93 14.60 16.26
C LYS A 286 -13.63 13.81 16.05
N ASN A 287 -13.59 12.53 16.42
CA ASN A 287 -12.43 11.66 16.23
C ASN A 287 -12.52 10.77 14.99
N ALA A 288 -13.62 10.79 14.25
CA ALA A 288 -13.80 9.92 13.09
C ALA A 288 -12.90 10.33 11.91
N SER A 289 -12.64 9.33 11.07
CA SER A 289 -11.98 9.51 9.78
C SER A 289 -12.96 9.18 8.66
N VAL A 290 -13.05 10.06 7.67
CA VAL A 290 -13.88 9.84 6.48
C VAL A 290 -12.96 9.42 5.33
N GLU A 291 -12.73 8.12 5.23
CA GLU A 291 -11.90 7.52 4.17
C GLU A 291 -12.75 7.24 2.92
N VAL A 292 -12.19 7.55 1.75
CA VAL A 292 -12.90 7.50 0.46
C VAL A 292 -12.02 6.88 -0.62
N LEU A 293 -12.67 6.25 -1.59
CA LEU A 293 -12.12 5.89 -2.88
C LEU A 293 -12.81 6.75 -3.95
N ILE A 294 -12.06 7.65 -4.57
CA ILE A 294 -12.57 8.57 -5.59
C ILE A 294 -12.23 8.00 -6.96
N THR A 295 -13.22 7.85 -7.85
CA THR A 295 -13.05 7.34 -9.22
C THR A 295 -13.49 8.37 -10.25
N ASN A 296 -12.89 8.37 -11.44
CA ASN A 296 -13.37 9.20 -12.58
C ASN A 296 -14.43 8.48 -13.44
N TYR A 297 -14.91 7.32 -13.00
CA TYR A 297 -15.94 6.53 -13.63
C TYR A 297 -16.95 6.06 -12.58
N GLU A 298 -18.13 5.63 -13.02
CA GLU A 298 -19.12 4.98 -12.16
C GLU A 298 -18.73 3.52 -11.94
N ALA A 299 -18.43 3.16 -10.70
CA ALA A 299 -18.05 1.79 -10.37
C ALA A 299 -19.26 0.85 -10.49
N GLU A 300 -19.07 -0.29 -11.15
CA GLU A 300 -20.05 -1.37 -11.19
C GLU A 300 -20.16 -2.00 -9.79
N LYS A 301 -21.05 -1.44 -8.96
CA LYS A 301 -21.36 -1.98 -7.65
C LYS A 301 -21.95 -3.39 -7.85
N PRO A 302 -21.56 -4.38 -7.01
CA PRO A 302 -22.21 -5.68 -7.05
C PRO A 302 -23.71 -5.47 -6.87
N LYS A 303 -24.52 -5.92 -7.85
CA LYS A 303 -25.97 -5.87 -7.74
C LYS A 303 -26.36 -6.55 -6.42
N THR A 304 -26.98 -5.78 -5.54
CA THR A 304 -27.60 -6.31 -4.34
C THR A 304 -28.96 -6.92 -4.74
N LEU A 305 -29.50 -7.82 -3.91
CA LEU A 305 -30.86 -8.35 -4.08
C LEU A 305 -31.95 -7.24 -4.18
N PHE A 306 -31.62 -6.00 -3.84
CA PHE A 306 -32.52 -4.85 -3.84
C PHE A 306 -32.45 -4.00 -5.13
N ASP A 307 -31.49 -4.25 -6.03
CA ASP A 307 -31.36 -3.50 -7.29
C ASP A 307 -32.28 -4.04 -8.42
N PHE A 308 -33.16 -5.00 -8.09
CA PHE A 308 -34.17 -5.58 -8.97
C PHE A 308 -35.61 -5.21 -8.57
N ARG A 309 -35.80 -4.08 -7.88
CA ARG A 309 -37.11 -3.49 -7.61
C ARG A 309 -37.33 -2.22 -8.41
#